data_AF-B1BTG0-F1
#
_entry.id   AF-B1BTG0-F1
#
_cell.length_a   1.000
_cell.length_b   1.000
_cell.length_c   1.000
_cell.angle_alpha   90.00
_cell.angle_beta   90.00
_cell.angle_gamma   90.00
#
_symmetry.space_group_name_H-M   'P 1'
#
loop_
_entity.id
_entity.type
_entity.pdbx_description
1 polymer ?
#
loop_
_entity_poly.entity_id
_entity_poly.type
_entity_poly.pdbx_seq_one_letter_code
_entity_poly.pdbx_strand_id
1 'polypeptide(L)' 'MKVKLKRIARGWTQEDLSKESGVSRNTIVKLEKGDIDGIRFGIIKKIAKALDTTVQELFFSDEE' A
#
# COMPACT_ATOMS: atom_id res chain seq x y z
N MET A 1 2.36 -1.27 -9.81
CA MET A 1 2.13 -0.68 -8.47
C MET A 1 2.99 -1.40 -7.43
N LYS A 2 3.92 -0.69 -6.76
CA LYS A 2 4.90 -1.28 -5.83
C LYS A 2 4.27 -1.85 -4.55
N VAL A 3 3.13 -1.31 -4.11
CA VAL A 3 2.34 -1.83 -2.97
C VAL A 3 2.00 -3.32 -3.15
N LYS A 4 1.46 -3.68 -4.33
CA LYS A 4 1.08 -5.06 -4.65
C LYS A 4 2.29 -5.99 -4.66
N LEU A 5 3.41 -5.53 -5.21
CA LEU A 5 4.65 -6.31 -5.30
C LEU A 5 5.21 -6.60 -3.90
N LYS A 6 5.34 -5.59 -3.03
CA LYS A 6 5.81 -5.80 -1.64
C LYS A 6 4.88 -6.72 -0.84
N ARG A 7 3.56 -6.58 -1.01
CA ARG A 7 2.60 -7.48 -0.36
C ARG A 7 2.79 -8.93 -0.80
N ILE A 8 2.89 -9.18 -2.10
CA ILE A 8 3.09 -10.53 -2.63
C ILE A 8 4.45 -11.11 -2.22
N ALA A 9 5.50 -10.29 -2.19
CA ALA A 9 6.82 -10.71 -1.72
C ALA A 9 6.82 -11.18 -0.25
N ARG A 10 5.88 -10.69 0.56
CA ARG A 10 5.63 -11.17 1.94
C ARG A 10 4.71 -12.39 2.04
N GLY A 11 4.21 -12.90 0.91
CA GLY A 11 3.21 -13.97 0.89
C GLY A 11 1.83 -13.54 1.39
N TRP A 12 1.56 -12.23 1.45
CA TRP A 12 0.32 -11.70 2.01
C TRP A 12 -0.80 -11.60 0.98
N THR A 13 -2.03 -11.90 1.39
CA THR A 13 -3.24 -11.51 0.69
C THR A 13 -3.60 -10.05 0.96
N GLN A 14 -4.53 -9.48 0.19
CA GLN A 14 -5.04 -8.12 0.45
C GLN A 14 -5.73 -8.02 1.83
N GLU A 15 -6.30 -9.13 2.31
CA GLU A 15 -6.90 -9.21 3.64
C GLU A 15 -5.82 -9.17 4.73
N ASP A 16 -4.67 -9.80 4.51
CA ASP A 16 -3.56 -9.77 5.47
C ASP A 16 -2.98 -8.36 5.58
N LEU A 17 -2.79 -7.67 4.44
CA LEU A 17 -2.37 -6.27 4.47
C LEU A 17 -3.44 -5.37 5.12
N SER A 18 -4.73 -5.70 4.98
CA SER A 18 -5.82 -4.98 5.64
C SER A 18 -5.71 -5.07 7.15
N LYS A 19 -5.48 -6.28 7.66
CA LYS A 19 -5.30 -6.55 9.09
C LYS A 19 -4.07 -5.86 9.64
N GLU A 20 -2.93 -5.99 8.95
CA GLU A 20 -1.66 -5.42 9.40
C GLU A 20 -1.64 -3.89 9.39
N SER A 21 -2.18 -3.27 8.33
CA SER A 21 -2.19 -1.81 8.19
C SER A 21 -3.34 -1.12 8.92
N GLY A 22 -4.37 -1.87 9.34
CA GLY A 22 -5.62 -1.31 9.87
C GLY A 22 -6.35 -0.43 8.84
N VAL A 23 -6.15 -0.69 7.55
CA VAL A 23 -6.78 -0.02 6.42
C VAL A 23 -7.75 -0.99 5.78
N SER A 24 -8.93 -0.53 5.36
CA SER A 24 -9.91 -1.44 4.75
C SER A 24 -9.35 -2.14 3.51
N ARG A 25 -9.68 -3.43 3.35
CA ARG A 25 -9.35 -4.21 2.15
C ARG A 25 -9.79 -3.49 0.86
N ASN A 26 -10.94 -2.82 0.86
CA ASN A 26 -11.41 -2.04 -0.29
C ASN A 26 -10.44 -0.91 -0.66
N THR A 27 -9.92 -0.19 0.33
CA THR A 27 -8.91 0.84 0.10
C THR A 27 -7.62 0.25 -0.45
N ILE A 28 -7.18 -0.91 0.05
CA ILE A 28 -6.02 -1.62 -0.49
C ILE A 28 -6.24 -2.03 -1.95
N VAL A 29 -7.44 -2.55 -2.30
CA VAL A 29 -7.79 -2.90 -3.68
C VAL A 29 -7.70 -1.68 -4.59
N LYS A 30 -8.27 -0.54 -4.18
CA LYS A 30 -8.22 0.71 -4.95
C LYS A 30 -6.78 1.18 -5.17
N LEU A 31 -6.00 1.21 -4.08
CA LEU A 31 -4.60 1.58 -4.09
C LEU A 31 -3.78 0.69 -5.04
N GLU A 32 -3.98 -0.62 -5.02
CA GLU A 32 -3.27 -1.55 -5.90
C GLU A 32 -3.68 -1.43 -7.38
N LYS A 33 -4.89 -0.93 -7.64
CA LYS A 33 -5.37 -0.60 -8.98
C LYS A 33 -4.90 0.77 -9.49
N GLY A 34 -4.25 1.57 -8.64
CA GLY A 34 -3.82 2.93 -8.99
C GLY A 34 -4.88 4.01 -8.73
N ASP A 35 -6.02 3.64 -8.15
CA ASP A 35 -7.04 4.60 -7.70
C ASP A 35 -6.61 5.17 -6.34
N ILE A 36 -5.85 6.26 -6.39
CA ILE A 36 -5.31 6.97 -5.22
C ILE A 36 -6.01 8.30 -4.93
N ASP A 37 -6.93 8.71 -5.81
CA ASP A 37 -7.65 9.96 -5.69
C ASP A 37 -8.52 9.97 -4.43
N GLY A 38 -8.32 10.98 -3.59
CA GLY A 38 -9.00 11.10 -2.30
C GLY A 38 -8.51 10.14 -1.20
N ILE A 39 -7.48 9.32 -1.44
CA ILE A 39 -6.86 8.54 -0.37
C ILE A 39 -6.05 9.48 0.53
N ARG A 40 -6.46 9.56 1.80
CA ARG A 40 -5.77 10.40 2.79
C ARG A 40 -4.33 9.94 3.00
N PHE A 41 -3.40 10.89 3.09
CA PHE A 41 -1.99 10.61 3.34
C PHE A 41 -1.72 9.72 4.58
N GLY A 42 -2.56 9.83 5.62
CA GLY A 42 -2.47 8.95 6.78
C GLY A 42 -2.70 7.46 6.47
N ILE A 43 -3.52 7.13 5.47
CA ILE A 43 -3.73 5.76 5.00
C ILE A 43 -2.48 5.25 4.29
N ILE A 44 -1.91 6.09 3.43
CA ILE A 44 -0.68 5.78 2.70
C ILE A 44 0.47 5.48 3.67
N LYS A 45 0.61 6.30 4.72
CA LYS A 45 1.58 6.06 5.81
C LYS A 45 1.37 4.74 6.55
N LYS A 46 0.11 4.37 6.84
CA LYS A 46 -0.19 3.09 7.51
C LYS A 46 0.21 1.88 6.64
N ILE A 47 -0.03 1.95 5.35
CA ILE A 47 0.34 0.89 4.41
C ILE A 47 1.85 0.80 4.24
N ALA A 48 2.54 1.93 4.13
CA ALA A 48 4.01 1.97 4.11
C ALA A 48 4.60 1.34 5.38
N LYS A 49 4.07 1.70 6.55
CA LYS A 49 4.50 1.10 7.83
C LYS A 49 4.25 -0.41 7.88
N ALA A 50 3.07 -0.89 7.46
CA ALA A 50 2.75 -2.31 7.46
C ALA A 50 3.64 -3.14 6.52
N LEU A 51 4.06 -2.54 5.40
CA LEU A 51 4.95 -3.18 4.43
C LEU A 51 6.45 -2.97 4.75
N ASP A 52 6.77 -2.36 5.89
CA ASP A 52 8.13 -1.99 6.33
C ASP A 52 8.92 -1.26 5.22
N THR A 53 8.36 -0.16 4.77
CA THR A 53 8.86 0.62 3.63
C THR A 53 8.44 2.08 3.79
N THR A 54 8.88 2.93 2.88
CA THR A 54 8.54 4.36 2.89
C THR A 54 7.43 4.65 1.89
N VAL A 55 6.74 5.78 2.10
CA VAL A 55 5.75 6.27 1.12
C VAL A 55 6.44 6.60 -0.20
N GLN A 56 7.65 7.15 -0.13
CA GLN A 56 8.52 7.43 -1.27
C GLN A 56 8.76 6.15 -2.07
N GLU A 57 9.25 5.10 -1.43
CA GLU A 57 9.54 3.85 -2.11
C GLU A 57 8.29 3.22 -2.72
N LEU A 58 7.12 3.33 -2.09
CA LEU A 58 5.87 2.72 -2.58
C LEU A 58 5.19 3.48 -3.72
N PHE A 59 5.27 4.82 -3.74
CA PHE A 59 4.46 5.68 -4.61
C PHE A 59 5.27 6.53 -5.58
N PHE A 60 6.57 6.69 -5.33
CA PHE A 60 7.47 7.41 -6.19
C PHE A 60 8.49 6.41 -6.76
N SER A 61 8.69 6.41 -8.06
CA SER A 61 9.84 5.77 -8.70
C SER A 61 10.94 6.81 -8.79
N ASP A 62 12.19 6.39 -8.56
CA ASP A 62 13.37 7.17 -8.93
C ASP A 62 13.46 7.18 -10.47
N GLU A 63 12.64 8.02 -11.08
CA GLU A 63 12.75 8.61 -12.41
C GLU A 63 12.17 10.02 -12.18
N GLU A 64 12.96 10.94 -11.62
CA GLU A 64 14.08 11.62 -12.29
C GLU A 64 15.46 11.46 -11.61
#